data_AF-G4YHI6-F1
#
_entry.id   AF-G4YHI6-F1
#
_cell.length_a   1.000
_cell.length_b   1.000
_cell.length_c   1.000
_cell.angle_alpha   90.00
_cell.angle_beta   90.00
_cell.angle_gamma   90.00
#
_symmetry.space_group_name_H-M   'P 1'
#
loop_
_entity.id
_entity.type
_entity.pdbx_description
1 polymer ?
#
loop_
_entity_poly.entity_id
_entity_poly.type
_entity_poly.pdbx_seq_one_letter_code
_entity_poly.pdbx_strand_id
1 'polypeptide(L)'
;MLRLLHQTALGRDYIHEKGVVHGDLKLNNILVGADGLAKLADFGLSTMRSCSTRSKGELVTGALRWSAPECLTRRPTFASDVDSFAMCIIEASMGEPPFALLDDIIVRENLKDGLIPEQPEELNDNEWELVVAMTNAYPAKR
;
A
#
# COMPACT_ATOMS: atom_id res chain seq x y z
N MET A 1 -2.87 6.26 -16.45
CA MET A 1 -2.88 5.97 -15.01
C MET A 1 -3.90 4.90 -14.63
N LEU A 2 -5.22 5.19 -14.66
CA LEU A 2 -6.28 4.27 -14.21
C LEU A 2 -6.22 2.85 -14.82
N ARG A 3 -5.89 2.72 -16.11
CA ARG A 3 -5.71 1.40 -16.75
C ARG A 3 -4.65 0.54 -16.06
N LEU A 4 -3.53 1.13 -15.66
CA LEU A 4 -2.44 0.41 -15.00
C LEU A 4 -2.82 0.05 -13.55
N LEU A 5 -3.45 0.98 -12.83
CA LEU A 5 -3.96 0.72 -11.48
C LEU A 5 -5.00 -0.42 -11.49
N HIS A 6 -5.91 -0.43 -12.47
CA HIS A 6 -6.86 -1.53 -12.62
C HIS A 6 -6.16 -2.88 -12.88
N GLN A 7 -5.13 -2.91 -13.73
CA GLN A 7 -4.34 -4.13 -13.94
C GLN A 7 -3.62 -4.58 -12.67
N THR A 8 -3.09 -3.65 -11.88
CA THR A 8 -2.49 -3.95 -10.58
C THR A 8 -3.52 -4.53 -9.62
N ALA A 9 -4.74 -3.98 -9.57
CA ALA A 9 -5.82 -4.51 -8.73
C ALA A 9 -6.15 -5.96 -9.09
N LEU A 10 -6.25 -6.28 -10.39
CA LEU A 10 -6.42 -7.65 -10.87
C LEU A 10 -5.26 -8.57 -10.46
N GLY A 11 -4.03 -8.08 -10.55
CA GLY A 11 -2.84 -8.81 -10.11
C GLY A 11 -2.84 -9.09 -8.60
N ARG A 12 -3.27 -8.12 -7.80
CA ARG A 12 -3.42 -8.26 -6.34
C ARG A 12 -4.49 -9.28 -6.00
N ASP A 13 -5.66 -9.18 -6.61
CA ASP A 13 -6.76 -10.13 -6.36
C ASP A 13 -6.35 -11.56 -6.72
N TYR A 14 -5.60 -11.73 -7.81
CA TYR A 14 -5.04 -13.02 -8.20
C TYR A 14 -4.11 -13.61 -7.13
N ILE A 15 -3.16 -12.83 -6.59
CA ILE A 15 -2.25 -13.35 -5.55
C ILE A 15 -2.99 -13.63 -4.24
N HIS A 16 -4.00 -12.83 -3.89
CA HIS A 16 -4.85 -13.05 -2.73
C HIS A 16 -5.66 -14.34 -2.87
N GLU A 17 -6.21 -14.63 -4.05
CA GLU A 17 -6.89 -15.90 -4.36
C GLU A 17 -5.94 -17.10 -4.20
N LYS A 18 -4.64 -16.92 -4.47
CA LYS A 18 -3.61 -17.94 -4.24
C LYS A 18 -3.11 -17.99 -2.78
N GLY A 19 -3.72 -17.23 -1.88
CA GLY A 19 -3.36 -17.20 -0.46
C GLY A 19 -2.06 -16.46 -0.17
N VAL A 20 -1.59 -15.62 -1.08
CA VAL A 20 -0.33 -14.87 -0.97
C VAL A 20 -0.61 -13.42 -0.59
N VAL A 21 -0.07 -12.99 0.55
CA VAL A 21 0.00 -11.57 0.94
C VAL A 21 1.27 -10.98 0.34
N HIS A 22 1.19 -9.85 -0.36
CA HIS A 22 2.36 -9.16 -0.90
C HIS A 22 3.22 -8.57 0.23
N GLY A 23 2.61 -7.77 1.11
CA GLY A 23 3.22 -7.25 2.33
C GLY A 23 4.26 -6.14 2.16
N ASP A 24 4.43 -5.63 0.94
CA ASP A 24 5.29 -4.49 0.58
C ASP A 24 4.78 -3.81 -0.70
N LEU A 25 3.47 -3.64 -0.81
CA LEU A 25 2.89 -3.05 -2.00
C LEU A 25 3.16 -1.53 -1.98
N LYS A 26 3.88 -1.06 -2.99
CA LYS A 26 4.23 0.35 -3.23
C LYS A 26 4.38 0.56 -4.73
N LEU A 27 4.27 1.79 -5.23
CA LEU A 27 4.28 2.03 -6.68
C LEU A 27 5.58 1.57 -7.35
N ASN A 28 6.72 1.64 -6.65
CA ASN A 28 8.00 1.10 -7.11
C ASN A 28 8.00 -0.42 -7.37
N ASN A 29 7.07 -1.15 -6.75
CA ASN A 29 6.90 -2.60 -6.93
C ASN A 29 5.82 -2.93 -7.99
N ILE A 30 5.30 -1.92 -8.69
CA ILE A 30 4.37 -2.06 -9.81
C ILE A 30 5.13 -1.69 -11.09
N LEU A 31 5.57 -2.70 -11.84
CA LEU A 31 6.38 -2.51 -13.04
C LEU A 31 5.49 -2.46 -14.29
N VAL A 32 5.89 -1.65 -15.27
CA VAL A 32 5.23 -1.61 -16.58
C VAL A 32 6.12 -2.29 -17.60
N GLY A 33 5.63 -3.37 -18.19
CA GLY A 33 6.35 -4.10 -19.24
C GLY A 33 6.38 -3.33 -20.56
N ALA A 34 7.24 -3.78 -21.50
CA ALA A 34 7.27 -3.26 -22.87
C ALA A 34 5.94 -3.51 -23.63
N ASP A 35 5.13 -4.45 -23.16
CA ASP A 35 3.74 -4.70 -23.58
C ASP A 35 2.73 -3.65 -23.06
N GLY A 36 3.19 -2.69 -22.25
CA GLY A 36 2.36 -1.68 -21.62
C GLY A 36 1.44 -2.24 -20.54
N LEU A 37 1.76 -3.41 -19.97
CA LEU A 37 1.00 -4.05 -18.90
C LEU A 37 1.66 -3.83 -17.54
N ALA A 38 0.86 -3.46 -16.54
CA ALA A 38 1.29 -3.42 -15.14
C ALA A 38 1.44 -4.84 -14.57
N LYS A 39 2.53 -5.08 -13.83
CA LYS A 39 2.84 -6.35 -13.18
C LYS A 39 3.37 -6.10 -11.77
N LEU A 40 2.88 -6.88 -10.81
CA LEU A 40 3.41 -6.88 -9.45
C LEU A 40 4.81 -7.51 -9.42
N ALA A 41 5.71 -6.92 -8.64
CA ALA A 41 7.08 -7.36 -8.46
C ALA A 41 7.48 -7.32 -6.98
N ASP A 42 8.66 -7.86 -6.68
CA ASP A 42 9.27 -7.87 -5.34
C ASP A 42 8.38 -8.47 -4.23
N PHE A 43 8.18 -9.78 -4.34
CA PHE A 43 7.57 -10.61 -3.29
C PHE A 43 8.57 -10.93 -2.15
N GLY A 44 9.69 -10.20 -2.02
CA GLY A 44 10.74 -10.51 -1.04
C GLY A 44 10.26 -10.49 0.42
N LEU A 45 9.24 -9.67 0.73
CA LEU A 45 8.68 -9.56 2.09
C LEU A 45 7.55 -10.55 2.39
N SER A 46 6.90 -11.14 1.39
CA SER A 46 5.93 -12.23 1.57
C SER A 46 6.64 -13.51 2.06
N THR A 47 7.89 -13.71 1.64
CA THR A 47 8.68 -14.92 1.91
C THR A 47 9.47 -14.83 3.21
N MET A 48 10.09 -13.68 3.53
CA MET A 48 10.97 -13.55 4.71
C MET A 48 10.23 -13.53 6.05
N ARG A 49 8.98 -13.04 6.11
CA ARG A 49 8.25 -12.92 7.38
C ARG A 49 7.66 -14.24 7.89
N SER A 50 7.63 -15.29 7.07
CA SER A 50 7.30 -16.65 7.50
C SER A 50 8.36 -17.23 8.46
N CYS A 51 9.63 -16.87 8.26
CA CYS A 51 10.76 -17.54 8.92
C CYS A 51 11.49 -16.76 10.04
N SER A 52 11.22 -15.46 10.24
CA SER A 52 11.99 -14.67 11.22
C SER A 52 11.14 -14.06 12.34
N THR A 53 11.48 -14.38 13.59
CA THR A 53 11.18 -13.57 14.78
C THR A 53 12.03 -12.31 14.75
N ARG A 54 11.61 -11.27 14.00
CA ARG A 54 12.36 -10.00 14.01
C ARG A 54 12.16 -9.28 15.34
N SER A 55 13.30 -8.86 15.89
CA SER A 55 13.49 -8.00 17.05
C SER A 55 12.73 -6.68 16.91
N LYS A 56 12.11 -6.25 18.02
CA LYS A 56 11.51 -4.91 18.18
C LYS A 56 12.61 -3.86 17.95
N GLY A 57 12.66 -3.19 16.80
CA GLY A 57 13.46 -1.97 16.68
C GLY A 57 14.05 -1.62 15.31
N GLU A 58 14.23 -2.56 14.38
CA GLU A 58 14.87 -2.21 13.10
C GLU A 58 13.85 -1.81 12.02
N LEU A 59 13.70 -0.48 11.93
CA LEU A 59 13.37 0.36 10.78
C LEU A 59 12.55 -0.32 9.66
N VAL A 60 11.23 -0.12 9.72
CA VAL A 60 10.39 -0.02 8.50
C VAL A 60 10.59 1.40 7.97
N THR A 61 11.68 1.66 7.24
CA THR A 61 11.95 3.00 6.68
C THR A 61 11.57 3.11 5.21
N GLY A 62 11.77 2.06 4.42
CA GLY A 62 11.53 2.14 2.98
C GLY A 62 10.06 2.18 2.55
N ALA A 63 9.15 1.63 3.35
CA ALA A 63 7.74 1.42 2.97
C ALA A 63 6.72 1.98 3.97
N LEU A 64 7.17 2.80 4.95
CA LEU A 64 6.30 3.31 6.02
C LEU A 64 5.07 4.03 5.46
N ARG A 65 5.26 4.85 4.42
CA ARG A 65 4.21 5.66 3.78
C ARG A 65 3.13 4.87 3.05
N TRP A 66 3.40 3.60 2.73
CA TRP A 66 2.44 2.68 2.12
C TRP A 66 1.92 1.64 3.12
N SER A 67 2.41 1.66 4.36
CA SER A 67 2.05 0.64 5.33
C SER A 67 0.69 0.92 5.95
N ALA A 68 -0.19 -0.07 5.93
CA ALA A 68 -1.43 -0.04 6.71
C ALA A 68 -1.13 0.19 8.20
N PRO A 69 -1.99 0.89 8.95
CA PRO A 69 -1.72 1.29 10.34
C PRO A 69 -1.47 0.09 11.26
N GLU A 70 -2.18 -1.02 11.05
CA GLU A 70 -1.98 -2.24 11.83
C GLU A 70 -0.62 -2.91 11.58
N CYS A 71 0.00 -2.69 10.42
CA CYS A 71 1.30 -3.25 10.07
C CYS A 71 2.48 -2.60 10.82
N LEU A 72 2.23 -1.52 11.56
CA LEU A 72 3.21 -0.97 12.50
C LEU A 72 3.53 -1.94 13.65
N THR A 73 2.59 -2.82 14.00
CA THR A 73 2.73 -3.75 15.13
C THR A 73 2.47 -5.21 14.77
N ARG A 74 1.74 -5.45 13.67
CA ARG A 74 1.33 -6.78 13.21
C ARG A 74 1.99 -7.13 11.88
N ARG A 75 1.89 -8.41 11.53
CA ARG A 75 2.30 -8.88 10.20
C ARG A 75 1.27 -8.42 9.14
N PRO A 76 1.71 -8.19 7.89
CA PRO A 76 0.80 -7.90 6.78
C PRO A 76 -0.25 -8.98 6.57
N THR A 77 -1.39 -8.55 6.05
CA THR A 77 -2.56 -9.36 5.72
C THR A 77 -3.11 -8.96 4.36
N PHE A 78 -4.10 -9.69 3.83
CA PHE A 78 -4.77 -9.29 2.59
C PHE A 78 -5.35 -7.87 2.70
N ALA A 79 -5.96 -7.53 3.85
CA ALA A 79 -6.52 -6.20 4.08
C ALA A 79 -5.46 -5.10 4.19
N SER A 80 -4.21 -5.42 4.58
CA SER A 80 -3.14 -4.42 4.56
C SER A 80 -2.62 -4.16 3.16
N ASP A 81 -2.63 -5.16 2.26
CA ASP A 81 -2.29 -4.94 0.85
C ASP A 81 -3.32 -4.04 0.16
N VAL A 82 -4.61 -4.10 0.57
CA VAL A 82 -5.66 -3.20 0.06
C VAL A 82 -5.36 -1.75 0.45
N ASP A 83 -5.03 -1.50 1.71
CA ASP A 83 -4.64 -0.17 2.21
C ASP A 83 -3.36 0.35 1.52
N SER A 84 -2.35 -0.52 1.41
CA SER A 84 -1.11 -0.21 0.69
C SER A 84 -1.35 0.11 -0.79
N PHE A 85 -2.34 -0.55 -1.41
CA PHE A 85 -2.73 -0.25 -2.79
C PHE A 85 -3.40 1.12 -2.90
N ALA A 86 -4.19 1.53 -1.91
CA ALA A 86 -4.77 2.87 -1.85
C ALA A 86 -3.67 3.95 -1.84
N MET A 87 -2.60 3.71 -1.07
CA MET A 87 -1.42 4.57 -1.05
C MET A 87 -0.71 4.63 -2.41
N CYS A 88 -0.70 3.54 -3.19
CA CYS A 88 -0.20 3.55 -4.56
C CYS A 88 -1.09 4.38 -5.51
N ILE A 89 -2.40 4.40 -5.30
CA ILE A 89 -3.34 5.23 -6.09
C ILE A 89 -3.05 6.72 -5.82
N ILE A 90 -2.88 7.08 -4.54
CA ILE A 90 -2.52 8.44 -4.13
C ILE A 90 -1.17 8.85 -4.74
N GLU A 91 -0.14 8.02 -4.60
CA GLU A 91 1.19 8.28 -5.17
C GLU A 91 1.16 8.43 -6.69
N ALA A 92 0.43 7.57 -7.40
CA ALA A 92 0.31 7.65 -8.85
C ALA A 92 -0.38 8.93 -9.32
N SER A 93 -1.27 9.47 -8.48
CA SER A 93 -2.04 10.70 -8.78
C SER A 93 -1.21 11.94 -8.52
N MET A 94 -0.54 12.02 -7.36
CA MET A 94 0.30 13.17 -6.99
C MET A 94 1.67 13.20 -7.69
N GLY A 95 2.15 12.03 -8.13
CA GLY A 95 3.51 11.88 -8.68
C GLY A 95 4.62 11.85 -7.62
N GLU A 96 4.27 11.90 -6.33
CA GLU A 96 5.17 11.91 -5.19
C GLU A 96 4.68 10.92 -4.11
N PRO A 97 5.56 10.41 -3.23
CA PRO A 97 5.17 9.48 -2.17
C PRO A 97 4.05 10.03 -1.26
N PRO A 98 3.18 9.18 -0.70
CA PRO A 98 2.20 9.59 0.30
C PRO A 98 2.91 10.27 1.47
N PHE A 99 2.46 11.45 1.91
CA PHE A 99 3.16 12.23 2.95
C PHE A 99 4.61 12.60 2.60
N ALA A 100 4.92 12.90 1.33
CA ALA A 100 6.27 13.24 0.87
C ALA A 100 6.98 14.34 1.70
N LEU A 101 6.23 15.34 2.18
CA LEU A 101 6.78 16.49 2.91
C LEU A 101 6.91 16.27 4.43
N LEU A 102 6.50 15.10 4.95
CA LEU A 102 6.51 14.83 6.39
C LEU A 102 7.67 13.91 6.77
N ASP A 103 8.29 14.18 7.91
CA ASP A 103 9.28 13.27 8.53
C ASP A 103 8.64 11.94 8.96
N ASP A 104 9.43 10.86 8.92
CA ASP A 104 8.98 9.50 9.27
C ASP A 104 8.36 9.39 10.68
N ILE A 105 8.78 10.26 11.61
CA ILE A 105 8.20 10.32 12.96
C ILE A 105 6.74 10.79 12.87
N ILE A 106 6.49 11.87 12.11
CA ILE A 106 5.14 12.43 11.93
C ILE A 106 4.27 11.47 11.14
N VAL A 107 4.81 10.89 10.06
CA VAL A 107 4.11 9.86 9.26
C VAL A 107 3.68 8.70 10.16
N ARG A 108 4.56 8.22 11.04
CA ARG A 108 4.22 7.13 11.97
C ARG A 108 3.09 7.51 12.94
N GLU A 109 3.06 8.73 13.46
CA GLU A 109 1.95 9.17 14.32
C GLU A 109 0.64 9.30 13.51
N ASN A 110 0.69 9.89 12.31
CA ASN A 110 -0.47 9.97 11.43
C ASN A 110 -1.07 8.59 11.12
N LEU A 111 -0.22 7.59 10.84
CA LEU A 111 -0.65 6.21 10.63
C LEU A 111 -1.32 5.63 11.89
N LYS A 112 -0.77 5.86 13.09
CA LYS A 112 -1.41 5.39 14.33
C LYS A 112 -2.82 5.97 14.52
N ASP A 113 -3.00 7.22 14.12
CA ASP A 113 -4.27 7.93 14.18
C ASP A 113 -5.20 7.58 13.01
N GLY A 114 -4.75 6.74 12.07
CA GLY A 114 -5.53 6.32 10.89
C GLY A 114 -5.73 7.44 9.88
N LEU A 115 -4.86 8.45 9.88
CA LEU A 115 -4.90 9.55 8.94
C LEU A 115 -4.31 9.11 7.60
N ILE A 116 -4.93 9.57 6.52
CA ILE A 116 -4.45 9.43 5.15
C ILE A 116 -4.14 10.82 4.57
N PRO A 117 -3.38 10.92 3.46
CA PRO A 117 -3.15 12.20 2.80
C PRO A 117 -4.46 12.91 2.40
N GLU A 118 -4.39 14.21 2.14
CA GLU A 118 -5.53 14.94 1.58
C GLU A 118 -5.83 14.45 0.15
N GLN A 119 -7.09 14.62 -0.28
CA GLN A 119 -7.53 14.24 -1.62
C GLN A 119 -6.70 14.98 -2.69
N PRO A 120 -5.98 14.27 -3.57
CA PRO A 120 -5.29 14.88 -4.71
C PRO A 120 -6.28 15.54 -5.67
N GLU A 121 -5.91 16.67 -6.27
CA GLU A 121 -6.74 17.38 -7.26
C GLU A 121 -7.08 16.52 -8.49
N GLU A 122 -6.22 15.54 -8.79
CA GLU A 122 -6.37 14.61 -9.91
C GLU A 122 -7.44 13.54 -9.66
N LEU A 123 -7.85 13.30 -8.41
CA LEU A 123 -8.86 12.29 -8.05
C LEU A 123 -10.23 12.94 -7.88
N ASN A 124 -11.22 12.44 -8.62
CA ASN A 124 -12.61 12.85 -8.43
C ASN A 124 -13.22 12.21 -7.17
N ASP A 125 -14.39 12.71 -6.74
CA ASP A 125 -15.06 12.27 -5.51
C ASP A 125 -15.31 10.76 -5.43
N ASN A 126 -15.65 10.10 -6.55
CA ASN A 126 -15.89 8.65 -6.55
C ASN A 126 -14.59 7.85 -6.43
N GLU A 127 -13.52 8.31 -7.08
CA GLU A 127 -12.19 7.70 -6.96
C GLU A 127 -11.64 7.88 -5.54
N TRP A 128 -11.87 9.05 -4.94
CA TRP A 128 -11.50 9.33 -3.56
C TRP A 128 -12.31 8.51 -2.56
N GLU A 129 -13.63 8.37 -2.75
CA GLU A 129 -14.47 7.53 -1.90
C GLU A 129 -13.98 6.07 -1.90
N LEU A 130 -13.54 5.56 -3.06
CA LEU A 130 -12.92 4.25 -3.16
C LEU A 130 -11.61 4.17 -2.36
N VAL A 131 -10.73 5.16 -2.48
CA VAL A 131 -9.48 5.23 -1.70
C VAL A 131 -9.77 5.24 -0.20
N VAL A 132 -10.72 6.06 0.26
CA VAL A 132 -11.14 6.14 1.67
C VAL A 132 -11.71 4.81 2.16
N ALA A 133 -12.50 4.12 1.34
CA ALA A 133 -13.03 2.80 1.68
C ALA A 133 -11.90 1.76 1.85
N MET A 134 -10.91 1.80 0.97
CA MET A 134 -9.74 0.91 1.01
C MET A 134 -8.83 1.15 2.22
N THR A 135 -8.83 2.36 2.79
CA THR A 135 -8.03 2.73 3.97
C THR A 135 -8.86 2.72 5.26
N ASN A 136 -9.96 1.96 5.32
CA ASN A 136 -10.80 1.91 6.52
C ASN A 136 -9.98 1.52 7.77
N ALA A 137 -10.17 2.21 8.89
CA ALA A 137 -9.48 1.90 10.15
C ALA A 137 -9.71 0.47 10.65
N TYR A 138 -10.80 -0.18 10.22
CA TYR A 138 -11.10 -1.58 10.50
C TYR A 138 -10.77 -2.44 9.28
N PRO A 139 -9.70 -3.27 9.31
CA PRO A 139 -9.26 -4.06 8.15
C PRO A 139 -10.33 -5.00 7.57
N ALA A 140 -11.30 -5.44 8.39
CA ALA A 140 -12.41 -6.28 7.95
C ALA A 140 -13.48 -5.55 7.12
N LYS A 141 -13.39 -4.22 7.01
CA LYS A 141 -14.31 -3.37 6.23
C LYS A 141 -13.65 -2.80 4.97
N ARG A 142 -12.38 -3.15 4.71
CA ARG A 142 -11.65 -2.81 3.49
C ARG A 142 -11.96 -3.82 2.40
#